data_AF-A0A7L5A229-F1
#
_entry.id   AF-A0A7L5A229-F1
#
_cell.length_a   1.000
_cell.length_b   1.000
_cell.length_c   1.000
_cell.angle_alpha   90.00
_cell.angle_beta   90.00
_cell.angle_gamma   90.00
#
_symmetry.space_group_name_H-M   'P 1'
#
loop_
_entity.id
_entity.type
_entity.pdbx_description
1 polymer ?
#
loop_
_entity_poly.entity_id
_entity_poly.type
_entity_poly.pdbx_seq_one_letter_code
_entity_poly.pdbx_strand_id
1 'polypeptide(L)'
;MTELHPSLTRAFYEHLEHAISAALRHSRDKSLRRYWCDGILEPEWPKDYQPESVRTSGHIVLRAWIDQGPSQGGGSGAQSIWQLVVKLGLQAYQVYLQGRSLEPCVPASDSDDWILIDPENRMLEVQLL
;
A
#
# COMPACT_ATOMS: atom_id res chain seq x y z
N MET A 1 -15.88 -2.83 20.00
CA MET A 1 -14.65 -3.01 19.21
C MET A 1 -15.10 -3.39 17.82
N THR A 2 -14.81 -2.59 16.81
CA THR A 2 -15.12 -2.97 15.42
C THR A 2 -14.02 -3.93 14.97
N GLU A 3 -14.37 -5.17 14.64
CA GLU A 3 -13.38 -6.14 14.14
C GLU A 3 -12.87 -5.68 12.77
N LEU A 4 -11.57 -5.87 12.53
CA LEU A 4 -10.97 -5.66 11.21
C LEU A 4 -11.56 -6.65 10.20
N HIS A 5 -11.64 -6.23 8.95
CA HIS A 5 -12.09 -7.12 7.89
C HIS A 5 -11.14 -8.34 7.78
N PRO A 6 -11.63 -9.58 7.58
CA PRO A 6 -10.79 -10.79 7.61
C PRO A 6 -9.63 -10.81 6.60
N SER A 7 -9.75 -10.05 5.51
CA SER A 7 -8.70 -9.87 4.49
C SER A 7 -7.56 -8.95 4.91
N LEU A 8 -7.76 -8.15 5.96
CA LEU A 8 -6.84 -7.12 6.44
C LEU A 8 -6.00 -7.65 7.60
N THR A 9 -5.19 -8.66 7.29
CA THR A 9 -4.35 -9.37 8.25
C THR A 9 -2.95 -8.75 8.33
N ARG A 10 -2.24 -9.05 9.41
CA ARG A 10 -0.82 -8.70 9.55
C ARG A 10 0.03 -9.25 8.39
N ALA A 11 -0.24 -10.50 7.98
CA ALA A 11 0.46 -11.13 6.87
C ALA A 11 0.26 -10.37 5.54
N PHE A 12 -0.95 -9.90 5.27
CA PHE A 12 -1.22 -9.06 4.10
C PHE A 12 -0.42 -7.75 4.14
N TYR A 13 -0.37 -7.07 5.29
CA TYR A 13 0.38 -5.82 5.44
C TYR A 13 1.89 -6.02 5.23
N GLU A 14 2.47 -7.03 5.86
CA GLU A 14 3.89 -7.37 5.71
C GLU A 14 4.21 -7.75 4.26
N HIS A 15 3.35 -8.54 3.62
CA HIS A 15 3.53 -8.92 2.23
C HIS A 15 3.47 -7.71 1.28
N LEU A 16 2.48 -6.83 1.46
CA LEU A 16 2.32 -5.64 0.64
C LEU A 16 3.47 -4.64 0.86
N GLU A 17 3.92 -4.46 2.10
CA GLU A 17 5.10 -3.64 2.43
C GLU A 17 6.34 -4.11 1.67
N HIS A 18 6.67 -5.40 1.76
CA HIS A 18 7.81 -5.98 1.06
C HIS A 18 7.68 -5.85 -0.46
N ALA A 19 6.48 -6.04 -1.01
CA ALA A 19 6.22 -5.91 -2.44
C ALA A 19 6.41 -4.48 -2.93
N ILE A 20 5.88 -3.48 -2.20
CA ILE A 20 6.06 -2.05 -2.52
C ILE A 20 7.55 -1.69 -2.54
N SER A 21 8.28 -2.04 -1.48
CA SER A 21 9.71 -1.72 -1.36
C SER A 21 10.54 -2.40 -2.45
N ALA A 22 10.22 -3.65 -2.79
CA ALA A 22 10.89 -4.36 -3.88
C ALA A 22 10.60 -3.73 -5.25
N ALA A 23 9.33 -3.42 -5.55
CA ALA A 23 8.93 -2.80 -6.80
C ALA A 23 9.62 -1.43 -7.01
N LEU A 24 9.60 -0.57 -5.99
CA LEU A 24 10.25 0.74 -6.05
C LEU A 24 11.78 0.63 -6.26
N ARG A 25 12.44 -0.32 -5.59
CA ARG A 25 13.87 -0.59 -5.80
C ARG A 25 14.18 -0.97 -7.26
N HIS A 26 13.25 -1.64 -7.94
CA HIS A 26 13.38 -2.07 -9.33
C HIS A 26 12.77 -1.07 -10.35
N SER A 27 12.21 0.04 -9.88
CA SER A 27 11.55 1.06 -10.73
C SER A 27 12.42 1.51 -11.90
N ARG A 28 11.80 1.74 -13.06
CA ARG A 28 12.49 2.34 -14.21
C ARG A 28 12.81 3.82 -13.96
N ASP A 29 11.99 4.49 -13.16
CA ASP A 29 12.27 5.84 -12.68
C ASP A 29 13.26 5.79 -11.51
N LYS A 30 14.50 6.24 -11.77
CA LYS A 30 15.57 6.28 -10.77
C LYS A 30 15.21 7.14 -9.56
N SER A 31 14.33 8.13 -9.72
CA SER A 31 13.90 9.00 -8.63
C SER A 31 13.04 8.26 -7.60
N LEU A 32 12.32 7.21 -8.02
CA LEU A 32 11.45 6.41 -7.15
C LEU A 32 12.21 5.34 -6.36
N ARG A 33 13.38 4.91 -6.84
CA ARG A 33 14.22 3.88 -6.18
C ARG A 33 14.72 4.26 -4.79
N ARG A 34 14.65 5.54 -4.44
CA ARG A 34 15.03 6.03 -3.12
C ARG A 34 13.92 5.82 -2.07
N TYR A 35 12.71 5.49 -2.48
CA TYR A 35 11.58 5.30 -1.58
C TYR A 35 11.47 3.84 -1.17
N TRP A 36 11.08 3.58 0.06
CA TRP A 36 10.64 2.26 0.51
C TRP A 36 9.53 2.40 1.57
N CYS A 37 8.72 1.34 1.66
CA CYS A 37 7.71 1.17 2.69
C CYS A 37 8.31 0.39 3.86
N ASP A 38 8.12 0.91 5.08
CA ASP A 38 8.72 0.39 6.33
C ASP A 38 7.63 0.15 7.40
N GLY A 39 6.46 -0.29 6.95
CA GLY A 39 5.32 -0.56 7.80
C GLY A 39 4.01 -0.02 7.23
N ILE A 40 3.00 -0.89 7.15
CA ILE A 40 1.61 -0.49 6.90
C ILE A 40 0.84 -0.49 8.22
N LEU A 41 0.12 0.60 8.46
CA LEU A 41 -0.70 0.78 9.64
C LEU A 41 -2.10 0.22 9.40
N GLU A 42 -2.67 -0.35 10.46
CA GLU A 42 -4.07 -0.75 10.46
C GLU A 42 -4.99 0.46 10.20
N PRO A 43 -6.16 0.24 9.55
CA PRO A 43 -7.13 1.29 9.32
C PRO A 43 -7.53 1.96 10.62
N GLU A 44 -7.61 3.29 10.61
CA GLU A 44 -8.01 4.05 11.79
C GLU A 44 -9.53 4.09 11.95
N TRP A 45 -10.28 4.10 10.83
CA TRP A 45 -11.73 4.26 10.83
C TRP A 45 -12.45 3.13 10.09
N PRO A 46 -13.62 2.68 10.58
CA PRO A 46 -14.43 1.65 9.90
C PRO A 46 -14.73 1.95 8.43
N LYS A 47 -15.04 3.21 8.09
CA LYS A 47 -15.34 3.62 6.71
C LYS A 47 -14.20 3.33 5.73
N ASP A 48 -12.97 3.16 6.22
CA ASP A 48 -11.79 2.96 5.40
C ASP A 48 -11.67 1.49 4.93
N TYR A 49 -12.41 0.57 5.56
CA TYR A 49 -12.31 -0.88 5.30
C TYR A 49 -13.62 -1.66 5.38
N GLN A 50 -14.74 -1.10 5.84
CA GLN A 50 -15.97 -1.88 5.90
C GLN A 50 -16.47 -2.23 4.49
N PRO A 51 -16.94 -3.47 4.23
CA PRO A 51 -17.36 -3.92 2.91
C PRO A 51 -18.34 -2.99 2.22
N GLU A 52 -19.26 -2.35 2.94
CA GLU A 52 -20.24 -1.41 2.39
C GLU A 52 -19.58 -0.17 1.77
N SER A 53 -18.53 0.34 2.43
CA SER A 53 -17.75 1.49 1.95
C SER A 53 -16.92 1.07 0.74
N VAL A 54 -16.21 -0.05 0.85
CA VAL A 54 -15.35 -0.60 -0.21
C VAL A 54 -16.16 -1.00 -1.45
N ARG A 55 -17.40 -1.50 -1.29
CA ARG A 55 -18.30 -1.80 -2.42
C ARG A 55 -18.62 -0.58 -3.27
N THR A 56 -18.64 0.59 -2.65
CA THR A 56 -18.94 1.86 -3.33
C THR A 56 -17.68 2.48 -3.91
N SER A 57 -16.58 2.43 -3.17
CA SER A 57 -15.34 3.14 -3.51
C SER A 57 -14.37 2.34 -4.37
N GLY A 58 -14.43 1.00 -4.33
CA GLY A 58 -13.48 0.10 -4.97
C GLY A 58 -12.06 0.13 -4.37
N HIS A 59 -11.86 0.78 -3.23
CA HIS A 59 -10.55 0.92 -2.61
C HIS A 59 -10.63 0.95 -1.07
N ILE A 60 -9.50 0.63 -0.45
CA ILE A 60 -9.28 0.68 0.99
C ILE A 60 -8.30 1.81 1.26
N VAL A 61 -8.55 2.59 2.31
CA VAL A 61 -7.64 3.68 2.73
C VAL A 61 -6.87 3.23 3.97
N LEU A 62 -5.55 3.21 3.86
CA LEU A 62 -4.62 2.86 4.91
C LEU A 62 -3.61 3.99 5.10
N ARG A 63 -2.62 3.75 5.95
CA ARG A 63 -1.44 4.59 6.09
C ARG A 63 -0.19 3.73 6.05
N ALA A 64 0.89 4.27 5.51
CA ALA A 64 2.17 3.59 5.45
C ALA A 64 3.29 4.51 5.92
N TRP A 65 4.28 3.95 6.60
CA TRP A 65 5.54 4.62 6.83
C TRP A 65 6.37 4.54 5.56
N ILE A 66 6.66 5.70 4.98
CA ILE A 66 7.51 5.85 3.80
C ILE A 66 8.78 6.56 4.22
N ASP A 67 9.92 5.96 3.91
CA ASP A 67 11.23 6.58 4.06
C ASP A 67 11.82 6.90 2.69
N GLN A 68 12.70 7.88 2.67
CA GLN A 68 13.42 8.35 1.50
C GLN A 68 14.91 8.28 1.78
N GLY A 69 15.64 7.53 0.95
CA GLY A 69 17.09 7.46 0.99
C GLY A 69 17.72 8.86 0.91
N PRO A 70 18.98 9.00 1.36
CA PRO A 70 19.61 10.31 1.58
C PRO A 70 19.45 11.20 0.35
N SER A 71 18.85 12.39 0.56
CA SER A 71 18.95 13.47 -0.41
C SER A 71 20.44 13.81 -0.58
N GLN A 72 20.89 14.05 -1.81
CA GLN A 72 22.23 14.54 -2.15
C GLN A 72 22.66 15.62 -1.14
N GLY A 73 23.46 15.27 -0.13
CA GLY A 73 23.68 16.14 1.04
C GLY A 73 23.83 15.45 2.41
N GLY A 74 23.74 14.11 2.52
CA GLY A 74 24.18 13.40 3.72
C GLY A 74 23.28 13.53 4.95
N GLY A 75 21.96 13.71 4.76
CA GLY A 75 20.97 13.59 5.82
C GLY A 75 20.35 12.19 5.86
N SER A 76 20.06 11.68 7.05
CA SER A 76 19.15 10.55 7.25
C SER A 76 17.78 10.92 6.68
N GLY A 77 17.21 10.03 5.86
CA GLY A 77 15.83 10.13 5.41
C GLY A 77 14.90 10.33 6.61
N ALA A 78 13.94 11.24 6.48
CA ALA A 78 12.90 11.38 7.48
C ALA A 78 11.75 10.45 7.10
N GLN A 79 11.65 9.33 7.81
CA GLN A 79 10.47 8.47 7.75
C GLN A 79 9.23 9.31 8.05
N SER A 80 8.20 9.17 7.21
CA SER A 80 6.95 9.92 7.37
C SER A 80 5.74 9.06 7.04
N ILE A 81 4.62 9.34 7.72
CA ILE A 81 3.36 8.65 7.46
C ILE A 81 2.72 9.26 6.22
N TRP A 82 2.41 8.40 5.26
CA TRP A 82 1.73 8.72 4.01
C TRP A 82 0.36 8.05 4.00
N GLN A 83 -0.58 8.65 3.26
CA GLN A 83 -1.82 7.96 2.94
C GLN A 83 -1.51 6.84 1.94
N LEU A 84 -2.01 5.64 2.20
CA LEU A 84 -1.93 4.50 1.29
C LEU A 84 -3.33 4.19 0.74
N VAL A 85 -3.55 4.42 -0.55
CA VAL A 85 -4.78 4.02 -1.23
C VAL A 85 -4.56 2.67 -1.90
N VAL A 86 -5.24 1.64 -1.42
CA VAL A 86 -5.20 0.30 -2.02
C VAL A 86 -6.40 0.14 -2.94
N LYS A 87 -6.18 0.33 -4.23
CA LYS A 87 -7.20 0.06 -5.26
C LYS A 87 -7.35 -1.43 -5.47
N LEU A 88 -8.59 -1.90 -5.43
CA LEU A 88 -8.90 -3.30 -5.63
C LEU A 88 -9.19 -3.54 -7.11
N GLY A 89 -8.32 -4.28 -7.78
CA GLY A 89 -8.61 -4.84 -9.09
C GLY A 89 -9.76 -5.83 -9.01
N LEU A 90 -10.23 -6.31 -10.17
CA LEU A 90 -11.43 -7.15 -10.21
C LEU A 90 -11.27 -8.41 -9.34
N GLN A 91 -10.07 -9.02 -9.33
CA GLN A 91 -9.81 -10.23 -8.56
C GLN A 91 -9.74 -9.92 -7.05
N ALA A 92 -8.95 -8.93 -6.65
CA ALA A 92 -8.79 -8.48 -5.27
C ALA A 92 -10.12 -8.04 -4.67
N TYR A 93 -10.94 -7.35 -5.46
CA TYR A 93 -12.27 -6.92 -5.03
C TYR A 93 -13.16 -8.12 -4.70
N GLN A 94 -13.21 -9.14 -5.56
CA GLN A 94 -13.98 -10.35 -5.28
C GLN A 94 -13.46 -11.13 -4.07
N VAL A 95 -12.13 -11.23 -3.94
CA VAL A 95 -11.46 -11.85 -2.78
C VAL A 95 -11.80 -11.11 -1.48
N TYR A 96 -11.80 -9.78 -1.54
CA TYR A 96 -12.16 -8.91 -0.42
C TYR A 96 -13.60 -9.12 0.02
N LEU A 97 -14.57 -9.08 -0.90
CA LEU A 97 -15.98 -9.27 -0.55
C LEU A 97 -16.28 -10.64 0.08
N GLN A 98 -15.38 -11.61 -0.09
CA GLN A 98 -15.50 -12.96 0.46
C GLN A 98 -14.69 -13.15 1.76
N GLY A 99 -14.02 -12.12 2.27
CA GLY A 99 -13.22 -12.20 3.50
C GLY A 99 -11.97 -13.09 3.37
N ARG A 100 -11.43 -13.26 2.16
CA ARG A 100 -10.24 -14.09 1.90
C ARG A 100 -8.96 -13.25 1.88
N SER A 101 -7.79 -13.87 2.06
CA SER A 101 -6.51 -13.15 2.05
C SER A 101 -6.27 -12.44 0.71
N LEU A 102 -5.82 -11.19 0.78
CA LEU A 102 -5.44 -10.38 -0.38
C LEU A 102 -4.00 -10.60 -0.85
N GLU A 103 -3.18 -11.34 -0.09
CA GLU A 103 -1.77 -11.61 -0.45
C GLU A 103 -1.60 -12.13 -1.90
N PRO A 104 -2.42 -13.07 -2.40
CA PRO A 104 -2.29 -13.57 -3.78
C PRO A 104 -2.67 -12.54 -4.86
N CYS A 105 -3.22 -11.38 -4.47
CA CYS A 105 -3.62 -10.31 -5.38
C CYS A 105 -2.59 -9.19 -5.45
N VAL A 106 -1.51 -9.27 -4.68
CA VAL A 106 -0.38 -8.34 -4.77
C VAL A 106 0.39 -8.64 -6.06
N PRO A 107 0.59 -7.65 -6.97
CA PRO A 107 1.34 -7.86 -8.20
C PRO A 107 2.80 -8.25 -7.93
N ALA A 108 3.45 -8.81 -8.96
CA ALA A 108 4.89 -9.08 -8.91
C ALA A 108 5.69 -7.78 -8.71
N SER A 109 6.78 -7.87 -7.97
CA SER A 109 7.63 -6.72 -7.60
C SER A 109 8.79 -6.47 -8.56
N ASP A 110 8.69 -6.98 -9.79
CA ASP A 110 9.68 -6.79 -10.86
C ASP A 110 9.49 -5.47 -11.63
N SER A 111 8.39 -4.77 -11.39
CA SER A 111 8.06 -3.44 -11.92
C SER A 111 7.25 -2.63 -10.90
N ASP A 112 7.21 -1.31 -11.11
CA ASP A 112 6.47 -0.34 -10.30
C ASP A 112 5.20 0.18 -10.99
N ASP A 113 4.77 -0.42 -12.11
CA ASP A 113 3.63 0.04 -12.92
C ASP A 113 2.29 0.05 -12.14
N TRP A 114 2.22 -0.69 -11.03
CA TRP A 114 1.06 -0.77 -10.15
C TRP A 114 1.15 0.18 -8.94
N ILE A 115 2.18 1.03 -8.89
CA ILE A 115 2.44 1.97 -7.80
C ILE A 115 2.45 3.39 -8.34
N LEU A 116 1.74 4.29 -7.66
CA LEU A 116 1.83 5.73 -7.89
C LEU A 116 2.27 6.42 -6.59
N ILE A 117 3.32 7.23 -6.71
CA ILE A 117 3.88 8.03 -5.62
C ILE A 117 3.61 9.50 -5.92
N ASP A 118 3.02 10.18 -4.94
CA ASP A 118 2.81 11.63 -4.93
C ASP A 118 3.48 12.21 -3.67
N PRO A 119 4.75 12.64 -3.78
CA PRO A 119 5.49 13.17 -2.64
C PRO A 119 4.95 14.50 -2.12
N GLU A 120 4.32 15.30 -2.99
CA GLU A 120 3.77 16.60 -2.62
C GLU A 120 2.59 16.42 -1.66
N ASN A 121 1.72 15.46 -1.97
CA ASN A 121 0.55 15.15 -1.15
C ASN A 121 0.80 14.04 -0.12
N ARG A 122 2.02 13.48 -0.06
CA ARG A 122 2.38 12.32 0.79
C ARG A 122 1.38 11.17 0.63
N MET A 123 1.15 10.82 -0.63
CA MET A 123 0.22 9.77 -1.02
C MET A 123 0.96 8.69 -1.79
N LEU A 124 0.68 7.46 -1.40
CA LEU A 124 1.03 6.25 -2.11
C LEU A 124 -0.26 5.60 -2.56
N GLU A 125 -0.35 5.24 -3.83
CA GLU A 125 -1.45 4.43 -4.35
C GLU A 125 -0.88 3.13 -4.91
N VAL A 126 -1.57 2.03 -4.63
CA VAL A 126 -1.24 0.71 -5.17
C VAL A 126 -2.46 0.08 -5.81
N GLN A 127 -2.25 -0.63 -6.91
CA GLN A 127 -3.28 -1.38 -7.61
C GLN A 127 -3.08 -2.88 -7.40
N LEU A 128 -3.99 -3.53 -6.69
CA LEU A 128 -4.05 -4.99 -6.61
C LEU A 128 -4.71 -5.57 -7.86
N LEU A 129 -4.44 -6.85 -8.18
CA LEU A 129 -5.00 -7.59 -9.33
C LEU A 129 -6.53 -7.73 -9.26
#